data_AF-A0AAJ1X8U1-F1
#
_entry.id   AF-A0AAJ1X8U1-F1
#
_cell.length_a   1.000
_cell.length_b   1.000
_cell.length_c   1.000
_cell.angle_alpha   90.00
_cell.angle_beta   90.00
_cell.angle_gamma   90.00
#
_symmetry.space_group_name_H-M   'P 1'
#
loop_
_entity.id
_entity.type
_entity.pdbx_description
1 polymer ?
#
loop_
_entity_poly.entity_id
_entity_poly.type
_entity_poly.pdbx_seq_one_letter_code
_entity_poly.pdbx_strand_id
1 'polypeptide(L)'
;EVNGTVLSAAELAALSPTAPAVITTPLGTLALIGFDPATGVVDYVYTLSDDVDHSGGAVSDGFALVLTDGDGDVASGTLSIAVADDAPIAHADADEAISTPGNPSSVAIGNVVTGIDGSSEPNTSD
;
A
#
# COMPACT_ATOMS: atom_id res chain seq x y z
N GLU A 1 -26.84 2.45 0.18
CA GLU A 1 -26.10 1.24 -0.20
C GLU A 1 -24.66 1.61 -0.50
N VAL A 2 -23.72 0.76 -0.06
CA VAL A 2 -22.29 0.87 -0.36
C VAL A 2 -21.83 -0.47 -0.92
N ASN A 3 -21.49 -0.50 -2.20
CA ASN A 3 -21.01 -1.67 -2.93
C ASN A 3 -21.91 -2.92 -2.77
N GLY A 4 -23.23 -2.77 -2.88
CA GLY A 4 -24.21 -3.84 -2.65
C GLY A 4 -24.69 -3.98 -1.21
N THR A 5 -23.99 -3.40 -0.22
CA THR A 5 -24.39 -3.44 1.19
C THR A 5 -25.43 -2.36 1.48
N VAL A 6 -26.67 -2.76 1.71
CA VAL A 6 -27.75 -1.84 2.12
C VAL A 6 -27.60 -1.54 3.61
N LEU A 7 -27.60 -0.24 3.96
CA LEU A 7 -27.62 0.24 5.33
C LEU A 7 -28.94 0.98 5.55
N SER A 8 -29.73 0.52 6.51
CA SER A 8 -30.94 1.19 6.97
C SER A 8 -30.61 2.47 7.74
N ALA A 9 -31.61 3.32 7.93
CA ALA A 9 -31.46 4.52 8.75
C ALA A 9 -31.03 4.20 10.20
N ALA A 10 -31.49 3.08 10.76
CA ALA A 10 -31.11 2.64 12.09
C ALA A 10 -29.65 2.17 12.16
N GLU A 11 -29.18 1.46 11.13
CA GLU A 11 -27.77 1.03 11.04
C GLU A 11 -26.85 2.23 10.84
N LEU A 12 -27.22 3.20 10.00
CA LEU A 12 -26.50 4.46 9.84
C LEU A 12 -26.41 5.24 11.15
N ALA A 13 -27.51 5.32 11.91
CA ALA A 13 -27.55 6.01 13.20
C ALA A 13 -26.75 5.28 14.31
N ALA A 14 -26.50 3.98 14.15
CA ALA A 14 -25.75 3.17 15.11
C ALA A 14 -24.25 3.12 14.83
N LEU A 15 -23.79 3.69 13.71
CA LEU A 15 -22.37 3.70 13.35
C LEU A 15 -21.53 4.39 14.43
N SER A 16 -20.50 3.69 14.87
CA SER A 16 -19.51 4.20 15.80
C SER A 16 -18.16 3.50 15.57
N PRO A 17 -17.04 4.03 16.10
CA PRO A 17 -15.75 3.33 16.05
C PRO A 17 -15.77 1.92 16.67
N THR A 18 -16.71 1.65 17.57
CA THR A 18 -16.89 0.34 18.24
C THR A 18 -17.98 -0.54 17.60
N ALA A 19 -18.76 0.00 16.67
CA ALA A 19 -19.78 -0.72 15.92
C ALA A 19 -19.78 -0.26 14.44
N PRO A 20 -18.71 -0.57 13.69
CA PRO A 20 -18.61 -0.16 12.30
C PRO A 20 -19.47 -1.03 11.38
N ALA A 21 -19.91 -0.45 10.26
CA ALA A 21 -20.34 -1.21 9.09
C ALA A 21 -19.13 -1.43 8.17
N VAL A 22 -18.79 -2.69 7.89
CA VAL A 22 -17.59 -3.05 7.11
C VAL A 22 -17.98 -3.50 5.71
N ILE A 23 -17.34 -2.92 4.71
CA ILE A 23 -17.48 -3.26 3.29
C ILE A 23 -16.11 -3.68 2.77
N THR A 24 -16.03 -4.86 2.17
CA THR A 24 -14.77 -5.45 1.67
C THR A 24 -14.73 -5.43 0.15
N THR A 25 -13.55 -5.15 -0.38
CA THR A 25 -13.18 -5.28 -1.80
C THR A 25 -12.01 -6.26 -1.91
N PRO A 26 -11.57 -6.62 -3.12
CA PRO A 26 -10.34 -7.41 -3.27
C PRO A 26 -9.07 -6.70 -2.76
N LEU A 27 -9.05 -5.36 -2.71
CA LEU A 27 -7.88 -4.58 -2.30
C LEU A 27 -7.88 -4.25 -0.81
N GLY A 28 -9.05 -4.02 -0.21
CA GLY A 28 -9.12 -3.49 1.15
C GLY A 28 -10.48 -3.61 1.83
N THR A 29 -10.56 -2.96 2.98
CA THR A 29 -11.78 -2.87 3.78
C THR A 29 -12.09 -1.42 4.10
N LEU A 30 -13.34 -1.04 3.89
CA LEU A 30 -13.91 0.25 4.27
C LEU A 30 -14.82 0.05 5.48
N ALA A 31 -14.44 0.59 6.62
CA ALA A 31 -15.24 0.60 7.84
C ALA A 31 -15.90 1.98 8.00
N LEU A 32 -17.22 2.04 7.89
CA LEU A 32 -18.00 3.23 8.22
C LEU A 32 -18.17 3.29 9.73
N ILE A 33 -17.75 4.40 10.34
CA ILE A 33 -17.64 4.55 11.81
C ILE A 33 -18.45 5.73 12.36
N GLY A 34 -19.16 6.47 11.51
CA GLY A 34 -20.02 7.56 11.94
C GLY A 34 -20.86 8.10 10.79
N PHE A 35 -22.02 8.66 11.13
CA PHE A 35 -22.87 9.39 10.21
C PHE A 35 -23.55 10.55 10.94
N ASP A 36 -23.42 11.76 10.39
CA ASP A 36 -24.15 12.94 10.84
C ASP A 36 -25.36 13.19 9.92
N PRO A 37 -26.59 12.92 10.37
CA PRO A 37 -27.79 13.12 9.55
C PRO A 37 -28.12 14.58 9.27
N ALA A 38 -27.58 15.53 10.05
CA ALA A 38 -27.84 16.95 9.83
C ALA A 38 -27.00 17.53 8.67
N THR A 39 -25.80 17.00 8.47
CA THR A 39 -24.85 17.45 7.43
C THR A 39 -24.68 16.46 6.29
N GLY A 40 -25.06 15.20 6.48
CA GLY A 40 -24.84 14.10 5.55
C GLY A 40 -23.41 13.55 5.55
N VAL A 41 -22.56 13.95 6.51
CA VAL A 41 -21.16 13.52 6.60
C VAL A 41 -21.07 12.09 7.11
N VAL A 42 -20.22 11.28 6.50
CA VAL A 42 -19.90 9.90 6.91
C VAL A 42 -18.42 9.83 7.29
N ASP A 43 -18.14 9.35 8.49
CA ASP A 43 -16.77 9.05 8.94
C ASP A 43 -16.42 7.61 8.57
N TYR A 44 -15.21 7.39 8.05
CA TYR A 44 -14.76 6.07 7.65
C TYR A 44 -13.27 5.85 7.90
N VAL A 45 -12.89 4.57 7.98
CA VAL A 45 -11.51 4.10 7.97
C VAL A 45 -11.35 3.14 6.81
N TYR A 46 -10.32 3.35 5.99
CA TYR A 46 -9.93 2.41 4.95
C TYR A 46 -8.61 1.73 5.33
N THR A 47 -8.58 0.41 5.19
CA THR A 47 -7.39 -0.40 5.41
C THR A 47 -7.11 -1.25 4.16
N LEU A 48 -5.94 -1.04 3.55
CA LEU A 48 -5.44 -1.88 2.48
C LEU A 48 -5.07 -3.25 3.04
N SER A 49 -5.45 -4.33 2.36
CA SER A 49 -5.25 -5.69 2.89
C SER A 49 -3.83 -6.23 2.69
N ASP A 50 -3.16 -5.82 1.61
CA ASP A 50 -1.79 -6.23 1.26
C ASP A 50 -1.12 -5.19 0.36
N ASP A 51 0.17 -5.36 0.07
CA ASP A 51 0.81 -4.60 -1.00
C ASP A 51 0.15 -4.85 -2.36
N VAL A 52 0.23 -3.87 -3.26
CA VAL A 52 -0.38 -3.96 -4.58
C VAL A 52 0.66 -3.69 -5.65
N ASP A 53 0.60 -4.45 -6.75
CA ASP A 53 1.50 -4.28 -7.88
C ASP A 53 1.13 -3.03 -8.70
N HIS A 54 2.05 -2.06 -8.75
CA HIS A 54 1.94 -0.84 -9.56
C HIS A 54 2.66 -0.93 -10.91
N SER A 55 3.20 -2.09 -11.30
CA SER A 55 3.87 -2.28 -12.60
C SER A 55 2.96 -1.98 -13.79
N GLY A 56 1.64 -2.11 -13.61
CA GLY A 56 0.60 -1.77 -14.59
C GLY A 56 0.14 -0.30 -14.57
N GLY A 57 0.65 0.53 -13.65
CA GLY A 57 0.27 1.94 -13.46
C GLY A 57 -0.47 2.21 -12.15
N ALA A 58 -1.20 3.33 -12.11
CA ALA A 58 -1.92 3.76 -10.91
C ALA A 58 -3.05 2.79 -10.53
N VAL A 59 -3.16 2.50 -9.23
CA VAL A 59 -4.16 1.60 -8.66
C VAL A 59 -5.14 2.38 -7.78
N SER A 60 -6.43 2.04 -7.88
CA SER A 60 -7.48 2.61 -7.03
C SER A 60 -8.52 1.58 -6.64
N ASP A 61 -9.03 1.68 -5.42
CA ASP A 61 -10.14 0.89 -4.90
C ASP A 61 -11.45 1.69 -4.95
N GLY A 62 -12.51 1.09 -5.48
CA GLY A 62 -13.76 1.77 -5.81
C GLY A 62 -14.95 1.25 -5.03
N PHE A 63 -15.69 2.15 -4.38
CA PHE A 63 -16.91 1.84 -3.65
C PHE A 63 -18.09 2.55 -4.31
N ALA A 64 -18.96 1.79 -4.95
CA ALA A 64 -20.20 2.32 -5.53
C ALA A 64 -21.16 2.75 -4.41
N LEU A 65 -21.72 3.95 -4.53
CA LEU A 65 -22.65 4.52 -3.56
C LEU A 65 -24.01 4.72 -4.22
N VAL A 66 -25.06 4.30 -3.52
CA VAL A 66 -26.44 4.61 -3.87
C VAL A 66 -27.15 5.13 -2.62
N LEU A 67 -27.67 6.34 -2.69
CA LEU A 67 -28.43 6.98 -1.63
C LEU A 67 -29.90 7.03 -2.04
N THR A 68 -30.78 6.70 -1.11
CA THR A 68 -32.23 6.82 -1.28
C THR A 68 -32.76 7.66 -0.13
N ASP A 69 -33.49 8.74 -0.43
CA ASP A 69 -34.11 9.58 0.60
C ASP A 69 -35.50 9.07 1.03
N GLY A 70 -36.19 9.84 1.86
CA GLY A 70 -37.43 9.43 2.52
C GLY A 70 -38.65 9.35 1.60
N ASP A 71 -38.63 10.04 0.46
CA ASP A 71 -39.64 10.03 -0.59
C ASP A 71 -39.28 9.13 -1.78
N GLY A 72 -38.07 8.59 -1.79
CA GLY A 72 -37.66 7.50 -2.69
C GLY A 72 -36.81 7.95 -3.87
N ASP A 73 -36.36 9.20 -3.88
CA ASP A 73 -35.40 9.69 -4.87
C ASP A 73 -34.05 9.02 -4.67
N VAL A 74 -33.36 8.76 -5.79
CA VAL A 74 -32.10 8.00 -5.79
C VAL A 74 -30.99 8.85 -6.38
N ALA A 75 -29.88 8.96 -5.64
CA ALA A 75 -28.63 9.53 -6.09
C ALA A 75 -27.53 8.47 -6.07
N SER A 76 -26.63 8.49 -7.05
CA SER A 76 -25.50 7.55 -7.13
C SER A 76 -24.16 8.27 -7.27
N GLY A 77 -23.11 7.59 -6.82
CA GLY A 77 -21.75 8.10 -6.87
C GLY A 77 -20.73 6.99 -6.66
N THR A 78 -19.45 7.36 -6.62
CA THR A 78 -18.38 6.41 -6.33
C THR A 78 -17.34 7.09 -5.44
N LEU A 79 -17.02 6.45 -4.32
CA LEU A 79 -15.85 6.79 -3.52
C LEU A 79 -14.66 6.02 -4.09
N SER A 80 -13.64 6.73 -4.55
CA SER A 80 -12.41 6.14 -5.08
C SER A 80 -11.26 6.43 -4.13
N ILE A 81 -10.58 5.37 -3.68
CA ILE A 81 -9.40 5.43 -2.83
C ILE A 81 -8.18 5.14 -3.70
N ALA A 82 -7.32 6.14 -3.91
CA ALA A 82 -6.07 5.95 -4.63
C ALA A 82 -5.05 5.23 -3.75
N VAL A 83 -4.46 4.15 -4.27
CA VAL A 83 -3.40 3.39 -3.60
C VAL A 83 -2.06 3.92 -4.10
N ALA A 84 -1.32 4.60 -3.22
CA ALA A 84 0.00 5.13 -3.54
C ALA A 84 1.04 4.01 -3.56
N ASP A 85 1.89 4.01 -4.59
CA ASP A 85 3.08 3.16 -4.66
C ASP A 85 4.18 3.72 -3.75
N ASP A 86 4.87 2.85 -3.03
CA ASP A 86 6.06 3.22 -2.26
C ASP A 86 7.33 2.64 -2.91
N ALA A 87 8.43 3.37 -2.77
CA ALA A 87 9.70 2.93 -3.33
C ALA A 87 10.53 2.26 -2.22
N PRO A 88 11.18 1.11 -2.48
CA PRO A 88 12.16 0.58 -1.55
C PRO A 88 13.33 1.56 -1.42
N ILE A 89 13.72 1.88 -0.18
CA ILE A 89 14.93 2.66 0.10
C ILE A 89 16.09 1.68 0.24
N ALA A 90 16.95 1.61 -0.77
CA ALA A 90 18.19 0.85 -0.69
C ALA A 90 19.20 1.56 0.22
N HIS A 91 19.75 0.84 1.19
CA HIS A 91 20.87 1.31 2.00
C HIS A 91 22.19 0.80 1.42
N ALA A 92 23.22 1.64 1.43
CA ALA A 92 24.55 1.22 0.99
C ALA A 92 25.15 0.25 2.01
N ASP A 93 25.59 -0.92 1.54
CA ASP A 93 26.40 -1.85 2.32
C ASP A 93 27.86 -1.35 2.36
N ALA A 94 28.51 -1.44 3.52
CA ALA A 94 29.93 -1.17 3.67
C ALA A 94 30.66 -2.47 4.04
N ASP A 95 31.72 -2.79 3.29
CA ASP A 95 32.67 -3.87 3.60
C ASP A 95 34.09 -3.29 3.63
N GLU A 96 34.92 -3.76 4.55
CA GLU A 96 36.31 -3.32 4.72
C GLU A 96 37.25 -4.52 4.55
N ALA A 97 37.94 -4.57 3.41
CA ALA A 97 39.01 -5.53 3.20
C ALA A 97 40.32 -4.99 3.79
N ILE A 98 40.78 -5.58 4.90
CA ILE A 98 42.09 -5.26 5.48
C ILE A 98 43.18 -5.86 4.57
N SER A 99 43.89 -5.05 3.80
CA SER A 99 45.00 -5.52 2.93
C SER A 99 46.28 -5.79 3.75
N THR A 100 46.28 -6.84 4.56
CA THR A 100 47.44 -7.31 5.33
C THR A 100 47.79 -8.74 4.89
N PRO A 101 49.02 -9.02 4.42
CA PRO A 101 49.43 -10.37 4.03
C PRO A 101 49.17 -11.39 5.14
N GLY A 102 48.33 -12.39 4.86
CA GLY A 102 47.99 -13.47 5.81
C GLY A 102 46.79 -13.22 6.72
N ASN A 103 46.03 -12.13 6.56
CA ASN A 103 44.82 -11.89 7.35
C ASN A 103 43.56 -12.48 6.65
N PRO A 104 42.76 -13.34 7.32
CA PRO A 104 41.53 -13.89 6.73
C PRO A 104 40.44 -12.84 6.47
N SER A 105 40.52 -11.66 7.10
CA SER A 105 39.66 -10.49 6.87
C SER A 105 40.08 -9.66 5.63
N SER A 106 41.10 -10.11 4.90
CA SER A 106 41.55 -9.51 3.62
C SER A 106 40.73 -9.95 2.42
N VAL A 107 39.74 -10.83 2.61
CA VAL A 107 38.97 -11.44 1.53
C VAL A 107 37.51 -11.02 1.67
N ALA A 108 37.10 -10.02 0.89
CA ALA A 108 35.69 -9.69 0.69
C ALA A 108 35.10 -10.69 -0.33
N ILE A 109 34.13 -11.51 0.09
CA ILE A 109 33.37 -12.39 -0.80
C ILE A 109 31.87 -12.06 -0.70
N GLY A 110 31.33 -11.45 -1.75
CA GLY A 110 29.91 -11.14 -1.84
C GLY A 110 29.49 -10.77 -3.26
N ASN A 111 28.22 -11.00 -3.60
CA ASN A 111 27.65 -10.68 -4.91
C ASN A 111 27.60 -9.18 -5.23
N VAL A 112 27.91 -8.31 -4.24
CA VAL A 112 27.92 -6.84 -4.34
C VAL A 112 29.32 -6.31 -4.69
N VAL A 113 30.36 -7.15 -4.62
CA VAL A 113 31.71 -6.77 -5.02
C VAL A 113 31.84 -6.90 -6.54
N THR A 114 31.58 -5.80 -7.26
CA THR A 114 32.15 -5.61 -8.61
C THR A 114 33.55 -5.00 -8.50
N GLY A 115 34.35 -5.52 -7.57
CA GLY A 115 35.77 -5.27 -7.51
C GLY A 115 36.42 -6.05 -8.63
N ILE A 116 36.65 -5.41 -9.76
CA ILE A 116 37.64 -5.83 -10.74
C ILE A 116 38.93 -6.02 -9.94
N ASP A 117 39.27 -7.26 -9.61
CA ASP A 117 40.63 -7.62 -9.28
C ASP A 117 41.42 -7.44 -10.57
N GLY A 118 42.02 -6.26 -10.70
CA GLY A 118 43.00 -5.91 -11.71
C GLY A 118 44.27 -6.76 -11.59
N SER A 119 44.13 -8.07 -11.60
CA SER A 119 45.21 -9.04 -11.66
C SER A 119 44.88 -10.15 -12.64
N SER A 120 44.47 -9.75 -13.84
CA SER A 120 44.90 -10.48 -15.04
C SER A 120 45.99 -9.66 -15.70
N GLU A 121 47.21 -9.81 -15.20
CA GLU A 121 48.40 -9.71 -16.06
C GLU A 121 48.56 -11.05 -16.78
N PRO A 122 48.13 -11.17 -18.05
CA PRO A 122 48.84 -12.03 -18.96
C PRO A 122 49.29 -11.22 -20.18
N ASN A 123 50.58 -10.86 -20.16
CA ASN A 123 51.42 -10.58 -21.33
C ASN A 123 51.18 -9.25 -22.07
N THR A 124 52.09 -8.29 -21.88
CA THR A 124 52.66 -7.55 -23.01
C THR A 124 54.18 -7.67 -22.99
N SER A 125 54.72 -8.26 -24.06
CA SER A 125 56.15 -8.32 -24.34
C SER A 125 56.66 -6.97 -24.86
N ASP A 126 57.70 -6.43 -24.22
CA ASP A 126 58.93 -5.83 -24.80
C ASP A 126 59.89 -5.49 -23.65
#